data_AF-A0AB94IA99-F1
#
_entry.id   AF-A0AB94IA99-F1
#
_cell.length_a   1.000
_cell.length_b   1.000
_cell.length_c   1.000
_cell.angle_alpha   90.00
_cell.angle_beta   90.00
_cell.angle_gamma   90.00
#
_symmetry.space_group_name_H-M   'P 1'
#
loop_
_entity.id
_entity.type
_entity.pdbx_description
1 polymer ?
#
loop_
_entity_poly.entity_id
_entity_poly.type
_entity_poly.pdbx_seq_one_letter_code
_entity_poly.pdbx_strand_id
1 'polypeptide(L)'
;MFIILELNCIKIYSKHDGRLIQTITGIKGYEFHGEVNIITNDDFDFNFDGDNNDFYLFKDRLTGANTTADYYVYDKTQQQFVKLNLEGNAFRFDYEEKTATSYKNCPGKKNNDHIDLRDIFQYTGNNYYKRVNTECLYKEGSHVNKDNHQYEYKKQRACKPKETVGCRNYINTNDDEDD
;
A
#
# COMPACT_ATOMS: atom_id res chain seq x y z
N MET A 1 14.15 -1.65 29.29
CA MET A 1 12.80 -1.04 29.21
C MET A 1 12.71 -0.39 27.85
N PHE A 2 11.80 -0.85 27.00
CA PHE A 2 11.55 -0.24 25.69
C PHE A 2 10.31 0.64 25.82
N ILE A 3 10.35 1.83 25.23
CA ILE A 3 9.20 2.74 25.13
C ILE A 3 8.71 2.63 23.69
N ILE A 4 7.47 2.19 23.50
CA ILE A 4 6.79 2.20 22.19
C ILE A 4 5.91 3.45 22.16
N LEU A 5 6.01 4.24 21.09
CA LEU A 5 5.20 5.43 20.86
C LEU A 5 4.22 5.15 19.70
N GLU A 6 2.93 5.23 19.98
CA GLU A 6 1.87 5.04 18.99
C GLU A 6 1.27 6.37 18.51
N LEU A 7 0.91 6.44 17.22
CA LEU A 7 0.19 7.57 16.64
C LEU A 7 -1.32 7.47 16.95
N ASN A 8 -1.79 8.27 17.91
CA ASN A 8 -3.19 8.27 18.33
C ASN A 8 -4.08 9.28 17.57
N CYS A 9 -3.50 10.35 17.02
CA CYS A 9 -4.22 11.35 16.23
C CYS A 9 -3.28 12.15 15.31
N ILE A 10 -3.85 12.73 14.26
CA ILE A 10 -3.19 13.70 13.38
C ILE A 10 -3.97 15.01 13.44
N LYS A 11 -3.28 16.12 13.68
CA LYS A 11 -3.85 17.47 13.61
C LYS A 11 -3.35 18.15 12.35
N ILE A 12 -4.27 18.59 11.51
CA ILE A 12 -3.97 19.21 10.22
C ILE A 12 -4.25 20.70 10.35
N TYR A 13 -3.25 21.52 10.00
CA TYR A 13 -3.30 22.96 10.11
C TYR A 13 -3.15 23.61 8.73
N SER A 14 -3.84 24.72 8.52
CA SER A 14 -3.63 25.57 7.36
C SER A 14 -2.25 26.23 7.44
N LYS A 15 -1.47 26.12 6.37
CA LYS A 15 -0.15 26.76 6.27
C LYS A 15 -0.26 28.29 6.20
N HIS A 16 -1.38 28.82 5.72
CA HIS A 16 -1.55 30.27 5.51
C HIS A 16 -1.78 31.03 6.82
N ASP A 17 -2.62 30.50 7.71
CA ASP A 17 -3.08 31.21 8.92
C ASP A 17 -2.88 30.40 10.21
N GLY A 18 -2.31 29.20 10.13
CA GLY A 18 -2.09 28.32 11.29
C GLY A 18 -3.36 27.74 11.90
N ARG A 19 -4.53 27.94 11.26
CA ARG A 19 -5.81 27.45 11.77
C ARG A 19 -5.86 25.93 11.72
N LEU A 20 -6.33 25.31 12.81
CA LEU A 20 -6.66 23.88 12.83
C LEU A 20 -7.80 23.61 11.84
N ILE A 21 -7.54 22.81 10.81
CA ILE A 21 -8.52 22.36 9.82
C ILE A 21 -9.26 21.14 10.36
N GLN A 22 -8.51 20.14 10.84
CA GLN A 22 -9.09 18.86 11.23
C GLN A 22 -8.22 18.16 12.27
N THR A 23 -8.86 17.34 13.11
CA THR A 23 -8.17 16.30 13.90
C THR A 23 -8.69 14.94 13.45
N ILE A 24 -7.80 14.12 12.89
CA ILE A 24 -8.09 12.71 12.55
C ILE A 24 -7.77 11.87 13.79
N THR A 25 -8.75 11.12 14.29
CA THR A 25 -8.62 10.28 15.49
C THR A 25 -8.93 8.82 15.16
N GLY A 26 -8.69 7.91 16.11
CA GLY A 26 -8.96 6.49 15.91
C GLY A 26 -7.95 5.80 14.99
N ILE A 27 -6.79 6.43 14.77
CA ILE A 27 -5.65 5.84 14.09
C ILE A 27 -5.08 4.76 15.00
N LYS A 28 -4.98 3.53 14.52
CA LYS A 28 -4.52 2.36 15.28
C LYS A 28 -3.57 1.51 14.44
N GLY A 29 -2.61 0.88 15.10
CA GLY A 29 -1.62 0.01 14.45
C GLY A 29 -0.56 0.79 13.67
N TYR A 30 -0.22 2.01 14.15
CA TYR A 30 0.86 2.85 13.61
C TYR A 30 1.81 3.20 14.76
N GLU A 31 3.02 2.67 14.69
CA GLU A 31 4.08 2.85 15.70
C GLU A 31 5.23 3.69 15.14
N PHE A 32 5.80 4.58 15.95
CA PHE A 32 6.97 5.36 15.54
C PHE A 32 8.24 4.55 15.71
N HIS A 33 8.60 3.76 14.69
CA HIS A 33 9.82 2.93 14.67
C HIS A 33 11.11 3.69 14.28
N GLY A 34 11.18 5.00 14.53
CA GLY A 34 12.33 5.84 14.18
C GLY A 34 12.28 6.47 12.77
N GLU A 35 11.27 6.13 11.94
CA GLU A 35 11.02 6.74 10.63
C GLU A 35 9.57 7.26 10.48
N VAL A 36 9.31 7.96 9.37
CA VAL A 36 8.15 8.84 9.16
C VAL A 36 6.86 8.05 8.89
N ASN A 37 5.93 7.92 9.84
CA ASN A 37 4.63 7.26 9.59
C ASN A 37 3.67 7.98 8.63
N ILE A 38 3.95 9.24 8.27
CA ILE A 38 3.09 10.10 7.44
C ILE A 38 3.88 10.57 6.23
N ILE A 39 3.57 10.07 5.04
CA ILE A 39 4.26 10.47 3.82
C ILE A 39 3.41 11.45 3.03
N THR A 40 4.02 12.57 2.67
CA THR A 40 3.47 13.64 1.85
C THR A 40 4.42 13.91 0.68
N ASN A 41 3.90 14.32 -0.47
CA ASN A 41 4.71 14.75 -1.60
C ASN A 41 3.92 15.80 -2.40
N ASP A 42 4.62 16.78 -2.99
CA ASP A 42 4.02 17.84 -3.81
C ASP A 42 3.36 17.31 -5.10
N ASP A 43 3.54 16.03 -5.44
CA ASP A 43 2.93 15.35 -6.60
C ASP A 43 1.75 14.43 -6.22
N PHE A 44 1.37 14.33 -4.93
CA PHE A 44 0.32 13.42 -4.51
C PHE A 44 -1.08 13.99 -4.72
N ASP A 45 -1.78 13.38 -5.68
CA ASP A 45 -3.19 13.65 -6.03
C ASP A 45 -3.91 12.31 -6.26
N PHE A 46 -4.18 11.59 -5.17
CA PHE A 46 -4.81 10.28 -5.18
C PHE A 46 -6.31 10.34 -5.50
N ASN A 47 -6.95 11.51 -5.57
CA ASN A 47 -8.34 11.65 -6.04
C ASN A 47 -8.46 12.36 -7.39
N PHE A 48 -7.34 12.69 -8.02
CA PHE A 48 -7.21 13.32 -9.33
C PHE A 48 -7.99 14.64 -9.45
N ASP A 49 -8.01 15.42 -8.37
CA ASP A 49 -8.76 16.68 -8.28
C ASP A 49 -7.90 17.92 -8.57
N GLY A 50 -6.60 17.73 -8.79
CA GLY A 50 -5.61 18.76 -9.09
C GLY A 50 -5.03 19.48 -7.87
N ASP A 51 -5.47 19.16 -6.66
CA ASP A 51 -4.87 19.66 -5.43
C ASP A 51 -3.89 18.63 -4.87
N ASN A 52 -2.60 18.92 -4.98
CA ASN A 52 -1.55 18.01 -4.52
C ASN A 52 -1.33 18.10 -3.00
N ASN A 53 -2.38 17.88 -2.22
CA ASN A 53 -2.36 17.97 -0.76
C ASN A 53 -2.61 16.62 -0.07
N ASP A 54 -2.64 15.55 -0.85
CA ASP A 54 -2.92 14.21 -0.38
C ASP A 54 -1.73 13.59 0.35
N PHE A 55 -2.02 12.62 1.22
CA PHE A 55 -0.99 11.94 2.00
C PHE A 55 -1.38 10.50 2.30
N TYR A 56 -0.41 9.70 2.72
CA TYR A 56 -0.69 8.36 3.21
C TYR A 56 0.06 8.07 4.50
N LEU A 57 -0.49 7.12 5.26
CA LEU A 57 0.12 6.55 6.43
C LEU A 57 0.58 5.14 6.08
N PHE A 58 1.81 4.75 6.41
CA PHE A 58 2.23 3.36 6.30
C PHE A 58 2.35 2.72 7.68
N LYS A 59 2.01 1.44 7.79
CA LYS A 59 2.02 0.72 9.07
C LYS A 59 3.33 0.02 9.37
N ASP A 60 4.02 -0.42 8.32
CA ASP A 60 5.17 -1.31 8.45
C ASP A 60 6.49 -0.53 8.38
N ARG A 61 7.48 -0.96 9.17
CA ARG A 61 8.81 -0.33 9.22
C ARG A 61 9.56 -0.39 7.89
N LEU A 62 9.22 -1.34 7.02
CA LEU A 62 9.88 -1.57 5.74
C LEU A 62 8.93 -1.30 4.57
N THR A 63 9.48 -0.79 3.48
CA THR A 63 8.76 -0.55 2.22
C THR A 63 8.81 -1.78 1.32
N GLY A 64 7.74 -2.05 0.57
CA GLY A 64 7.69 -3.14 -0.38
C GLY A 64 6.28 -3.58 -0.75
N ALA A 65 6.21 -4.67 -1.51
CA ALA A 65 4.94 -5.20 -2.02
C ALA A 65 3.98 -5.69 -0.93
N ASN A 66 4.42 -5.82 0.32
CA ASN A 66 3.60 -6.29 1.44
C ASN A 66 3.34 -5.20 2.50
N THR A 67 3.76 -3.95 2.25
CA THR A 67 3.58 -2.82 3.17
C THR A 67 2.14 -2.34 3.16
N THR A 68 1.43 -2.29 4.27
CA THR A 68 0.08 -1.73 4.37
C THR A 68 0.12 -0.22 4.52
N ALA A 69 -0.74 0.48 3.78
CA ALA A 69 -0.90 1.92 3.87
C ALA A 69 -2.37 2.36 3.83
N ASP A 70 -2.68 3.44 4.57
CA ASP A 70 -3.96 4.15 4.50
C ASP A 70 -3.77 5.49 3.78
N TYR A 71 -4.53 5.71 2.72
CA TYR A 71 -4.45 6.93 1.90
C TYR A 71 -5.54 7.93 2.28
N TYR A 72 -5.19 9.21 2.35
CA TYR A 72 -6.08 10.30 2.75
C TYR A 72 -6.04 11.41 1.70
N VAL A 73 -7.22 11.92 1.35
CA VAL A 73 -7.40 12.98 0.35
C VAL A 73 -8.28 14.09 0.87
N TYR A 74 -8.08 15.33 0.42
CA TYR A 74 -8.92 16.45 0.86
C TYR A 74 -10.25 16.48 0.10
N ASP A 75 -11.37 16.22 0.80
CA ASP A 75 -12.69 16.37 0.22
C ASP A 75 -13.13 17.84 0.33
N LYS A 76 -13.10 18.57 -0.80
CA LYS A 76 -13.52 19.97 -0.91
C LYS A 76 -14.98 20.20 -0.51
N THR A 77 -15.85 19.21 -0.70
CA THR A 77 -17.28 19.30 -0.36
C THR A 77 -17.46 19.22 1.15
N GLN A 78 -16.75 18.31 1.80
CA GLN A 78 -16.80 18.12 3.25
C GLN A 78 -15.83 19.04 4.02
N GLN A 79 -14.93 19.71 3.30
CA GLN A 79 -13.86 20.56 3.82
C GLN A 79 -12.93 19.84 4.81
N GLN A 80 -12.70 18.54 4.59
CA GLN A 80 -11.90 17.69 5.48
C GLN A 80 -11.20 16.58 4.70
N PHE A 81 -10.12 16.05 5.26
CA PHE A 81 -9.48 14.85 4.75
C PHE A 81 -10.32 13.62 5.03
N VAL A 82 -10.47 12.78 4.01
CA VAL A 82 -11.20 11.51 4.05
C VAL A 82 -10.25 10.37 3.70
N LYS A 83 -10.42 9.24 4.38
CA LYS A 83 -9.68 8.02 4.06
C LYS A 83 -10.25 7.38 2.79
N LEU A 84 -9.40 7.09 1.81
CA LEU A 84 -9.78 6.35 0.61
C LEU A 84 -10.09 4.89 0.94
N ASN A 85 -11.00 4.29 0.17
CA ASN A 85 -11.37 2.88 0.29
C ASN A 85 -10.37 1.93 -0.41
N LEU A 86 -9.08 2.23 -0.27
CA LEU A 86 -7.98 1.42 -0.78
C LEU A 86 -7.50 0.52 0.35
N GLU A 87 -7.87 -0.74 0.28
CA GLU A 87 -7.46 -1.78 1.24
C GLU A 87 -6.45 -2.70 0.59
N GLY A 88 -5.28 -2.84 1.19
CA GLY A 88 -4.22 -3.71 0.70
C GLY A 88 -2.84 -3.18 1.05
N ASN A 89 -1.84 -3.71 0.33
CA ASN A 89 -0.49 -3.20 0.44
C ASN A 89 -0.31 -1.97 -0.47
N ALA A 90 0.81 -1.26 -0.30
CA ALA A 90 1.13 0.01 -0.89
C ALA A 90 0.74 0.05 -2.38
N PHE A 91 -0.03 1.08 -2.71
CA PHE A 91 -0.59 1.27 -4.03
C PHE A 91 0.37 2.08 -4.89
N ARG A 92 0.47 1.68 -6.15
CA ARG A 92 0.99 2.52 -7.21
C ARG A 92 -0.17 3.20 -7.92
N PHE A 93 -0.10 4.51 -8.06
CA PHE A 93 -1.08 5.31 -8.77
C PHE A 93 -0.61 5.55 -10.20
N ASP A 94 -1.53 5.40 -11.15
CA ASP A 94 -1.38 5.83 -12.53
C ASP A 94 -2.30 7.04 -12.72
N TYR A 95 -1.69 8.22 -12.86
CA TYR A 95 -2.40 9.49 -12.95
C TYR A 95 -3.05 9.72 -14.31
N GLU A 96 -2.53 9.09 -15.38
CA GLU A 96 -3.10 9.19 -16.72
C GLU A 96 -4.36 8.34 -16.81
N GLU A 97 -4.27 7.07 -16.39
CA GLU A 97 -5.37 6.12 -16.42
C GLU A 97 -6.33 6.26 -15.23
N LYS A 98 -5.95 7.07 -14.22
CA LYS A 98 -6.66 7.26 -12.95
C LYS A 98 -6.93 5.94 -12.23
N THR A 99 -5.90 5.10 -12.18
CA THR A 99 -5.96 3.79 -11.53
C THR A 99 -5.02 3.70 -10.34
N ALA A 100 -5.33 2.80 -9.43
CA ALA A 100 -4.46 2.42 -8.32
C ALA A 100 -4.25 0.91 -8.35
N THR A 101 -3.01 0.45 -8.25
CA THR A 101 -2.66 -0.97 -8.24
C THR A 101 -2.00 -1.33 -6.93
N SER A 102 -2.58 -2.25 -6.18
CA SER A 102 -1.90 -2.87 -5.05
C SER A 102 -1.11 -4.09 -5.51
N TYR A 103 0.03 -4.31 -4.86
CA TYR A 103 0.86 -5.48 -5.07
C TYR A 103 0.83 -6.35 -3.82
N LYS A 104 1.06 -7.66 -3.95
CA LYS A 104 1.31 -8.56 -2.83
C LYS A 104 2.15 -9.72 -3.29
N ASN A 105 3.22 -10.00 -2.56
CA ASN A 105 4.08 -11.14 -2.82
C ASN A 105 3.91 -12.17 -1.70
N CYS A 106 3.62 -13.40 -2.08
CA CYS A 106 3.39 -14.49 -1.14
C CYS A 106 4.25 -15.70 -1.49
N PRO A 107 4.65 -16.52 -0.51
CA PRO A 107 5.28 -17.80 -0.80
C PRO A 107 4.31 -18.73 -1.56
N GLY A 108 4.87 -19.51 -2.48
CA GLY A 108 4.17 -20.58 -3.17
C GLY A 108 4.13 -21.87 -2.34
N LYS A 109 3.76 -22.99 -2.98
CA LYS A 109 3.61 -24.28 -2.29
C LYS A 109 4.95 -24.92 -1.92
N LYS A 110 6.01 -24.68 -2.71
CA LYS A 110 7.35 -25.24 -2.50
C LYS A 110 8.33 -24.12 -2.18
N ASN A 111 9.47 -24.49 -1.58
CA ASN A 111 10.61 -23.58 -1.49
C ASN A 111 10.99 -23.09 -2.90
N ASN A 112 11.22 -21.78 -3.03
CA ASN A 112 11.48 -21.06 -4.29
C ASN A 112 10.26 -20.88 -5.22
N ASP A 113 9.05 -21.25 -4.79
CA ASP A 113 7.84 -20.83 -5.50
C ASP A 113 7.33 -19.51 -4.91
N HIS A 114 6.78 -18.65 -5.76
CA HIS A 114 6.26 -17.34 -5.37
C HIS A 114 4.93 -17.07 -6.04
N ILE A 115 4.10 -16.27 -5.41
CA ILE A 115 2.84 -15.77 -5.96
C ILE A 115 2.92 -14.25 -5.98
N ASP A 116 2.73 -13.67 -7.16
CA ASP A 116 2.49 -12.25 -7.34
C ASP A 116 0.98 -12.05 -7.47
N LEU A 117 0.39 -11.27 -6.57
CA LEU A 117 -1.01 -10.85 -6.62
C LEU A 117 -1.07 -9.34 -6.85
N ARG A 118 -1.92 -8.92 -7.79
CA ARG A 118 -2.17 -7.51 -8.11
C ARG A 118 -3.67 -7.27 -8.15
N ASP A 119 -4.15 -6.33 -7.35
CA ASP A 119 -5.53 -5.84 -7.45
C ASP A 119 -5.51 -4.45 -8.08
N ILE A 120 -6.26 -4.28 -9.17
CA ILE A 120 -6.33 -3.04 -9.95
C ILE A 120 -7.66 -2.36 -9.67
N PHE A 121 -7.60 -1.08 -9.32
CA PHE A 121 -8.73 -0.28 -8.93
C PHE A 121 -8.85 0.93 -9.86
N GLN A 122 -10.06 1.19 -10.35
CA GLN A 122 -10.38 2.37 -11.12
C GLN A 122 -11.00 3.41 -10.20
N TYR A 123 -10.55 4.65 -10.30
CA TYR A 123 -11.24 5.76 -9.66
C TYR A 123 -12.56 6.08 -10.35
N THR A 124 -13.64 6.16 -9.57
CA THR A 124 -14.99 6.40 -10.08
C THR A 124 -15.55 7.77 -9.73
N GLY A 125 -14.71 8.66 -9.16
CA GLY A 125 -15.14 9.94 -8.60
C GLY A 125 -15.56 9.84 -7.13
N ASN A 126 -15.78 10.99 -6.51
CA ASN A 126 -16.20 11.15 -5.11
C ASN A 126 -15.29 10.40 -4.11
N ASN A 127 -13.96 10.51 -4.29
CA ASN A 127 -12.98 9.88 -3.40
C ASN A 127 -13.16 8.34 -3.28
N TYR A 128 -13.69 7.70 -4.33
CA TYR A 128 -14.00 6.27 -4.33
C TYR A 128 -13.29 5.51 -5.46
N TYR A 129 -12.79 4.34 -5.09
CA TYR A 129 -12.13 3.39 -5.96
C TYR A 129 -12.91 2.09 -6.07
N LYS A 130 -13.14 1.61 -7.30
CA LYS A 130 -13.74 0.31 -7.56
C LYS A 130 -12.68 -0.66 -8.06
N ARG A 131 -12.58 -1.83 -7.43
CA ARG A 131 -11.75 -2.92 -7.97
C ARG A 131 -12.32 -3.40 -9.29
N VAL A 132 -11.52 -3.36 -10.35
CA VAL A 132 -11.92 -3.72 -11.71
C VAL A 132 -11.28 -5.02 -12.18
N ASN A 133 -10.09 -5.35 -11.66
CA ASN A 133 -9.39 -6.57 -12.02
C ASN A 133 -8.54 -7.11 -10.86
N THR A 134 -8.28 -8.41 -10.89
CA THR A 134 -7.32 -9.10 -10.04
C THR A 134 -6.45 -9.99 -10.91
N GLU A 135 -5.15 -9.74 -10.92
CA GLU A 135 -4.16 -10.58 -11.58
C GLU A 135 -3.44 -11.40 -10.53
N CYS A 136 -3.31 -12.71 -10.74
CA CYS A 136 -2.55 -13.56 -9.84
C CYS A 136 -1.70 -14.53 -10.65
N LEU A 137 -0.39 -14.46 -10.44
CA LEU A 137 0.61 -15.22 -11.15
C LEU A 137 1.39 -16.10 -10.18
N TYR A 138 1.29 -17.41 -10.37
CA TYR A 138 2.11 -18.39 -9.68
C TYR A 138 3.41 -18.60 -10.47
N LYS A 139 4.54 -18.45 -9.80
CA LYS A 139 5.89 -18.60 -10.35
C LYS A 139 6.60 -19.75 -9.66
N GLU A 140 6.93 -20.80 -10.40
CA GLU A 140 7.52 -22.03 -9.87
C GLU A 140 9.05 -22.05 -10.06
N GLY A 141 9.74 -22.49 -9.01
CA GLY A 141 11.15 -22.89 -9.04
C GLY A 141 12.07 -21.75 -9.40
N SER A 142 12.04 -20.67 -8.63
CA SER A 142 12.93 -19.55 -8.85
C SER A 142 14.40 -19.94 -8.73
N HIS A 143 15.24 -19.31 -9.55
CA HIS A 143 16.68 -19.52 -9.58
C HIS A 143 17.38 -18.29 -10.16
N VAL A 144 18.66 -18.09 -9.82
CA VAL A 144 19.50 -17.09 -10.46
C VAL A 144 20.11 -17.70 -11.71
N ASN A 145 19.86 -17.10 -12.87
CA ASN A 145 20.52 -17.47 -14.11
C ASN A 145 22.00 -17.05 -14.01
N LYS A 146 22.90 -18.02 -14.19
CA LYS A 146 24.34 -17.81 -13.99
C LYS A 146 24.98 -16.93 -15.06
N ASP A 147 24.36 -16.81 -16.23
CA ASP A 147 24.92 -16.11 -17.36
C ASP A 147 24.63 -14.60 -17.29
N ASN A 148 23.40 -14.24 -16.91
CA ASN A 148 22.96 -12.84 -16.84
C ASN A 148 22.76 -12.34 -15.39
N HIS A 149 22.93 -13.21 -14.40
CA HIS A 149 22.74 -12.92 -12.97
C HIS A 149 21.31 -12.43 -12.63
N GLN A 150 20.34 -12.71 -13.50
CA GLN A 150 18.93 -12.34 -13.31
C GLN A 150 18.15 -13.45 -12.62
N TYR A 151 17.09 -13.04 -11.91
CA TYR A 151 16.17 -13.97 -11.27
C TYR A 151 15.16 -14.50 -12.28
N GLU A 152 15.12 -15.80 -12.45
CA GLU A 152 14.25 -16.49 -13.41
C GLU A 152 13.40 -17.55 -12.74
N TYR A 153 12.32 -17.94 -13.42
CA TYR A 153 11.36 -18.92 -12.93
C TYR A 153 11.20 -20.02 -13.96
N LYS A 154 11.19 -21.28 -13.52
CA LYS A 154 11.06 -22.45 -14.42
C LYS A 154 9.71 -22.45 -15.15
N LYS A 155 8.66 -22.00 -14.47
CA LYS A 155 7.31 -21.96 -15.03
C LYS A 155 6.50 -20.85 -14.40
N GLN A 156 5.61 -20.27 -15.18
CA GLN A 156 4.64 -19.29 -14.71
C GLN A 156 3.25 -19.69 -15.19
N ARG A 157 2.23 -19.44 -14.36
CA ARG A 157 0.82 -19.70 -14.69
C ARG A 157 -0.10 -18.82 -13.87
N ALA A 158 -1.35 -18.66 -14.31
CA ALA A 158 -2.38 -18.10 -13.46
C ALA A 158 -2.55 -18.91 -12.16
N CYS A 159 -2.83 -18.20 -11.07
CA CYS A 159 -3.15 -18.82 -9.79
C CYS A 159 -4.46 -19.61 -9.85
N LYS A 160 -4.56 -20.63 -9.02
CA LYS A 160 -5.82 -21.27 -8.66
C LYS A 160 -6.56 -20.39 -7.66
N PRO A 161 -7.91 -20.46 -7.58
CA PRO A 161 -8.68 -19.63 -6.64
C PRO A 161 -8.21 -19.73 -5.18
N LYS A 162 -7.84 -20.92 -4.71
CA LYS A 162 -7.30 -21.12 -3.35
C LYS A 162 -5.95 -20.43 -3.12
N GLU A 163 -5.12 -20.34 -4.15
CA GLU A 163 -3.81 -19.66 -4.08
C GLU A 163 -4.00 -18.14 -3.98
N THR A 164 -4.95 -17.58 -4.74
CA THR A 164 -5.33 -16.16 -4.66
C THR A 164 -5.86 -15.80 -3.28
N VAL A 165 -6.82 -16.58 -2.75
CA VAL A 165 -7.38 -16.34 -1.41
C VAL A 165 -6.32 -16.51 -0.33
N GLY A 166 -5.48 -17.55 -0.44
CA GLY A 166 -4.38 -17.79 0.48
C GLY A 166 -3.40 -16.62 0.50
N CYS A 167 -2.99 -16.12 -0.66
CA CYS A 167 -2.07 -14.99 -0.75
C CYS A 167 -2.71 -13.71 -0.20
N ARG A 168 -3.99 -13.43 -0.48
CA ARG A 168 -4.66 -12.25 0.08
C ARG A 168 -4.63 -12.25 1.61
N ASN A 169 -4.77 -13.41 2.24
CA ASN A 169 -4.75 -13.57 3.70
C ASN A 169 -3.35 -13.80 4.29
N TYR A 170 -2.32 -13.93 3.47
CA TYR A 170 -0.94 -14.11 3.94
C TYR A 170 -0.49 -12.87 4.70
N ILE A 171 0.03 -13.06 5.91
CA ILE A 171 0.67 -12.03 6.71
C ILE A 171 2.16 -12.36 6.67
N ASN A 172 2.98 -11.43 6.18
CA ASN A 172 4.41 -11.61 6.22
C ASN A 172 4.88 -11.40 7.65
N THR A 173 5.12 -12.48 8.39
CA THR A 173 5.66 -12.43 9.75
C THR A 173 7.18 -12.43 9.77
N ASN A 174 7.83 -12.45 8.60
CA ASN A 174 9.26 -12.23 8.50
C ASN A 174 9.49 -10.73 8.64
N ASP A 175 9.56 -10.26 9.88
CA ASP A 175 10.67 -9.38 10.23
C ASP A 175 11.91 -10.18 9.85
N ASP A 176 12.57 -9.82 8.75
CA ASP A 176 13.91 -10.34 8.49
C ASP A 176 14.73 -9.93 9.72
N GLU A 177 14.92 -10.87 10.65
CA GLU A 177 15.86 -10.74 11.74
C GLU A 177 17.19 -10.31 11.10
N ASP A 178 17.67 -9.15 11.54
CA ASP A 178 18.97 -8.59 11.19
C ASP A 178 20.04 -9.70 11.16
N ASP A 179 20.62 -9.94 9.98
CA ASP A 179 21.95 -10.55 9.81
C ASP A 179 22.91 -9.53 9.17
#